data_AF-A0A929YAB4-F1
#
_entry.id   AF-A0A929YAB4-F1
#
_cell.length_a   1.000
_cell.length_b   1.000
_cell.length_c   1.000
_cell.angle_alpha   90.00
_cell.angle_beta   90.00
_cell.angle_gamma   90.00
#
_symmetry.space_group_name_H-M   'P 1'
#
loop_
_entity.id
_entity.type
_entity.pdbx_description
1 polymer ?
#
loop_
_entity_poly.entity_id
_entity_poly.type
_entity_poly.pdbx_seq_one_letter_code
_entity_poly.pdbx_strand_id
1 'polypeptide(L)'
;LCLLLYGWQQKKIGRRPFCSVLLAEIFFILLAMSLSIAVYQPNHYAEVTPRLMYGMYAAQMLFLMLTYLLTGSRGKQLLFCLSAFYLCIQIVSCNTIMMNHYISNEEDLQVAREAYAQIQYYEQTTGKEIKHIAWCTDTNCENKYPNVYYQYGQINERVLSQTAYCMLVMATDNQRFTDEALVPMKAEIYDQYFKGKNWDVFLPQEQMIFQGDTLYWCIY
;
A
#
# COMPACT_ATOMS: atom_id res chain seq x y z
N LEU A 1 -2.32 -26.40 -32.24
CA LEU A 1 -3.60 -25.73 -32.59
C LEU A 1 -3.41 -24.36 -33.27
N CYS A 2 -2.48 -23.49 -32.84
CA CYS A 2 -2.31 -22.15 -33.44
C CYS A 2 -1.78 -22.12 -34.89
N LEU A 3 -1.06 -23.14 -35.35
CA LEU A 3 -0.63 -23.22 -36.76
C LEU A 3 -1.70 -23.81 -37.71
N LEU A 4 -2.65 -24.58 -37.19
CA LEU A 4 -3.77 -25.13 -37.97
C LEU A 4 -4.83 -24.07 -38.31
N LEU A 5 -4.85 -22.96 -37.56
CA LEU A 5 -5.71 -21.80 -37.86
C LEU A 5 -5.07 -20.81 -38.85
N TYR A 6 -3.73 -20.82 -38.99
CA TYR A 6 -3.01 -19.97 -39.95
C TYR A 6 -3.30 -20.38 -41.40
N GLY A 7 -3.48 -21.69 -41.65
CA GLY A 7 -3.88 -22.22 -42.97
C GLY A 7 -5.28 -21.81 -43.43
N TRP A 8 -6.10 -21.23 -42.54
CA TRP A 8 -7.48 -20.79 -42.84
C TRP A 8 -7.59 -19.26 -43.02
N GLN A 9 -6.49 -18.50 -42.89
CA GLN A 9 -6.48 -17.03 -42.97
C GLN A 9 -6.43 -16.44 -44.39
N GLN A 10 -6.40 -17.26 -45.44
CA GLN A 10 -6.45 -16.76 -46.82
C GLN A 10 -7.87 -16.38 -47.29
N LYS A 11 -8.93 -16.68 -46.51
CA LYS A 11 -10.29 -16.21 -46.80
C LYS A 11 -10.64 -15.01 -45.93
N LYS A 12 -10.84 -13.86 -46.59
CA LYS A 12 -11.39 -12.60 -46.07
C LYS A 12 -12.35 -12.85 -44.91
N ILE A 13 -11.86 -12.68 -43.68
CA ILE A 13 -12.69 -12.66 -42.48
C ILE A 13 -13.63 -11.45 -42.63
N GLY A 14 -14.93 -11.73 -42.79
CA GLY A 14 -15.96 -10.71 -43.00
C GLY A 14 -16.06 -9.73 -41.81
N ARG A 15 -16.69 -8.57 -42.03
CA ARG A 15 -16.92 -7.53 -41.00
C ARG A 15 -17.59 -8.04 -39.70
N ARG A 16 -18.35 -9.14 -39.77
CA ARG A 16 -19.16 -9.67 -38.65
C ARG A 16 -18.32 -10.28 -37.51
N PRO A 17 -17.41 -11.25 -37.73
CA PRO A 17 -16.53 -11.79 -36.69
C PRO A 17 -15.57 -10.74 -36.08
N PHE A 18 -15.21 -9.70 -36.84
CA PHE A 18 -14.40 -8.59 -36.34
C PHE A 18 -15.13 -7.77 -35.25
N CYS A 19 -16.37 -7.38 -35.51
CA CYS A 19 -17.16 -6.61 -34.54
C CYS A 19 -17.47 -7.43 -33.27
N SER A 20 -17.69 -8.74 -33.39
CA SER A 20 -17.95 -9.59 -32.23
C SER A 20 -16.72 -9.77 -31.33
N VAL A 21 -15.51 -9.88 -31.91
CA VAL A 21 -14.26 -9.97 -31.12
C VAL A 21 -13.96 -8.65 -30.42
N LEU A 22 -14.13 -7.52 -31.11
CA LEU A 22 -13.94 -6.20 -30.51
C LEU A 22 -14.95 -5.92 -29.38
N LEU A 23 -16.21 -6.34 -29.55
CA LEU A 23 -17.23 -6.25 -28.50
C LEU A 23 -16.91 -7.15 -27.31
N ALA A 24 -16.37 -8.35 -27.55
CA ALA A 24 -15.93 -9.25 -26.48
C ALA A 24 -14.76 -8.66 -25.68
N GLU A 25 -13.82 -7.99 -26.33
CA GLU A 25 -12.74 -7.25 -25.65
C GLU A 25 -13.28 -6.10 -24.80
N ILE A 26 -14.14 -5.26 -25.38
CA ILE A 26 -14.74 -4.15 -24.64
C ILE A 26 -15.51 -4.70 -23.43
N PHE A 27 -16.27 -5.78 -23.61
CA PHE A 27 -16.96 -6.45 -22.52
C PHE A 27 -15.98 -7.01 -21.48
N PHE A 28 -14.86 -7.60 -21.88
CA PHE A 28 -13.86 -8.13 -20.95
C PHE A 28 -13.11 -7.02 -20.20
N ILE A 29 -12.81 -5.90 -20.87
CA ILE A 29 -12.25 -4.70 -20.25
C ILE A 29 -13.25 -4.14 -19.23
N LEU A 30 -14.53 -4.03 -19.59
CA LEU A 30 -15.59 -3.58 -18.68
C LEU A 30 -15.79 -4.56 -17.53
N LEU A 31 -15.71 -5.86 -17.77
CA LEU A 31 -15.77 -6.90 -16.75
C LEU A 31 -14.58 -6.78 -15.80
N ALA A 32 -13.37 -6.61 -16.32
CA ALA A 32 -12.18 -6.42 -15.51
C ALA A 32 -12.21 -5.10 -14.72
N MET A 33 -12.71 -4.02 -15.31
CA MET A 33 -12.99 -2.77 -14.60
C MET A 33 -14.04 -2.99 -13.51
N SER A 34 -15.14 -3.70 -13.79
CA SER A 34 -16.19 -4.00 -12.80
C SER A 34 -15.70 -4.90 -11.67
N LEU A 35 -14.82 -5.86 -11.95
CA LEU A 35 -14.16 -6.70 -10.95
C LEU A 35 -13.16 -5.88 -10.14
N SER A 36 -12.44 -4.95 -10.78
CA SER A 36 -11.56 -4.00 -10.08
C SER A 36 -12.36 -3.05 -9.17
N ILE A 37 -13.57 -2.67 -9.57
CA ILE A 37 -14.53 -1.88 -8.77
C ILE A 37 -15.18 -2.73 -7.67
N ALA A 38 -15.46 -4.01 -7.92
CA ALA A 38 -15.98 -4.94 -6.92
C ALA A 38 -14.95 -5.24 -5.83
N VAL A 39 -13.66 -5.29 -6.17
CA VAL A 39 -12.54 -5.25 -5.21
C VAL A 39 -12.59 -3.96 -4.38
N TYR A 40 -13.08 -2.85 -4.94
CA TYR A 40 -13.18 -1.54 -4.28
C TYR A 40 -14.38 -1.39 -3.32
N GLN A 41 -15.35 -2.32 -3.30
CA GLN A 41 -16.48 -2.24 -2.35
C GLN A 41 -16.11 -2.87 -1.00
N PRO A 42 -15.96 -2.09 0.08
CA PRO A 42 -15.19 -2.51 1.25
C PRO A 42 -15.89 -3.53 2.13
N ASN A 43 -17.19 -3.75 1.95
CA ASN A 43 -17.96 -4.06 3.14
C ASN A 43 -18.08 -5.52 3.52
N HIS A 44 -18.07 -6.52 2.64
CA HIS A 44 -18.61 -7.81 3.11
C HIS A 44 -17.90 -9.10 2.71
N TYR A 45 -17.20 -9.23 1.57
CA TYR A 45 -16.64 -10.54 1.22
C TYR A 45 -15.35 -10.41 0.40
N ALA A 46 -14.25 -10.86 1.00
CA ALA A 46 -12.88 -10.95 0.46
C ALA A 46 -12.14 -9.62 0.30
N GLU A 47 -11.23 -9.35 1.24
CA GLU A 47 -10.06 -8.51 1.02
C GLU A 47 -9.17 -9.17 -0.05
N VAL A 48 -9.58 -9.05 -1.31
CA VAL A 48 -8.74 -9.49 -2.42
C VAL A 48 -7.58 -8.51 -2.48
N THR A 49 -6.48 -8.90 -1.85
CA THR A 49 -5.27 -8.08 -1.85
C THR A 49 -4.91 -7.71 -3.29
N PRO A 50 -4.65 -6.42 -3.62
CA PRO A 50 -4.41 -5.97 -4.99
C PRO A 50 -3.33 -6.77 -5.73
N ARG A 51 -2.39 -7.36 -4.98
CA ARG A 51 -1.35 -8.28 -5.46
C ARG A 51 -1.88 -9.54 -6.15
N LEU A 52 -3.15 -9.94 -5.98
CA LEU A 52 -3.75 -11.11 -6.65
C LEU A 52 -4.27 -10.79 -8.07
N MET A 53 -4.26 -9.52 -8.47
CA MET A 53 -4.78 -9.07 -9.78
C MET A 53 -3.86 -9.42 -10.96
N TYR A 54 -2.63 -9.94 -10.73
CA TYR A 54 -1.69 -10.30 -11.80
C TYR A 54 -2.26 -11.31 -12.80
N GLY A 55 -3.05 -12.27 -12.31
CA GLY A 55 -3.70 -13.27 -13.17
C GLY A 55 -4.71 -12.65 -14.14
N MET A 56 -5.38 -11.58 -13.71
CA MET A 56 -6.30 -10.84 -14.56
C MET A 56 -5.56 -10.06 -15.65
N TYR A 57 -4.44 -9.43 -15.34
CA TYR A 57 -3.60 -8.74 -16.34
C TYR A 57 -3.04 -9.72 -17.38
N ALA A 58 -2.63 -10.93 -16.96
CA ALA A 58 -2.17 -11.97 -17.87
C ALA A 58 -3.29 -12.42 -18.83
N ALA A 59 -4.51 -12.62 -18.31
CA ALA A 59 -5.67 -12.94 -19.13
C ALA A 59 -5.98 -11.81 -20.14
N GLN A 60 -5.99 -10.55 -19.69
CA GLN A 60 -6.18 -9.38 -20.55
C GLN A 60 -5.19 -9.33 -21.71
N MET A 61 -3.91 -9.61 -21.46
CA MET A 61 -2.89 -9.62 -22.52
C MET A 61 -3.12 -10.69 -23.58
N LEU A 62 -3.57 -11.88 -23.18
CA LEU A 62 -3.90 -12.96 -24.12
C LEU A 62 -5.05 -12.58 -25.05
N PHE A 63 -6.07 -11.92 -24.49
CA PHE A 63 -7.21 -11.39 -25.24
C PHE A 63 -6.78 -10.30 -26.24
N LEU A 64 -6.04 -9.28 -25.78
CA LEU A 64 -5.49 -8.24 -26.64
C LEU A 64 -4.65 -8.82 -27.80
N MET A 65 -3.86 -9.86 -27.55
CA MET A 65 -3.09 -10.56 -28.58
C MET A 65 -3.98 -11.28 -29.59
N LEU A 66 -5.00 -12.01 -29.14
CA LEU A 66 -5.97 -12.67 -30.03
C LEU A 66 -6.69 -11.64 -30.91
N THR A 67 -7.11 -10.53 -30.33
CA THR A 67 -7.74 -9.44 -31.06
C THR A 67 -6.79 -8.81 -32.07
N TYR A 68 -5.52 -8.60 -31.73
CA TYR A 68 -4.52 -8.11 -32.69
C TYR A 68 -4.34 -9.06 -33.89
N LEU A 69 -4.37 -10.37 -33.69
CA LEU A 69 -4.21 -11.38 -34.75
C LEU A 69 -5.43 -11.48 -35.67
N LEU A 70 -6.63 -11.25 -35.14
CA LEU A 70 -7.90 -11.39 -35.87
C LEU A 70 -8.37 -10.11 -36.55
N THR A 71 -7.74 -8.96 -36.24
CA THR A 71 -8.16 -7.64 -36.73
C THR A 71 -7.35 -7.16 -37.94
N GLY A 72 -8.02 -6.45 -38.86
CA GLY A 72 -7.38 -5.76 -39.99
C GLY A 72 -6.64 -4.48 -39.55
N SER A 73 -5.94 -3.81 -40.48
CA SER A 73 -5.08 -2.65 -40.15
C SER A 73 -5.77 -1.54 -39.36
N ARG A 74 -7.02 -1.17 -39.71
CA ARG A 74 -7.82 -0.17 -38.98
C ARG A 74 -8.15 -0.62 -37.55
N GLY A 75 -8.40 -1.91 -37.34
CA GLY A 75 -8.65 -2.46 -36.00
C GLY A 75 -7.40 -2.46 -35.14
N LYS A 76 -6.24 -2.75 -35.73
CA LYS A 76 -4.94 -2.66 -35.04
C LYS A 76 -4.63 -1.23 -34.60
N GLN A 77 -4.92 -0.23 -35.44
CA GLN A 77 -4.77 1.19 -35.07
C GLN A 77 -5.68 1.57 -33.90
N LEU A 78 -6.96 1.16 -33.94
CA LEU A 78 -7.90 1.41 -32.85
C LEU A 78 -7.46 0.72 -31.55
N LEU A 79 -7.05 -0.55 -31.64
CA LEU A 79 -6.55 -1.31 -30.50
C LEU A 79 -5.34 -0.63 -29.88
N PHE A 80 -4.39 -0.17 -30.70
CA PHE A 80 -3.22 0.58 -30.23
C PHE A 80 -3.63 1.85 -29.47
N CYS A 81 -4.54 2.66 -30.03
CA CYS A 81 -5.01 3.87 -29.37
C CYS A 81 -5.69 3.58 -28.02
N LEU A 82 -6.54 2.53 -27.96
CA LEU A 82 -7.23 2.12 -26.74
C LEU A 82 -6.24 1.60 -25.69
N SER A 83 -5.28 0.76 -26.08
CA SER A 83 -4.24 0.26 -25.19
C SER A 83 -3.34 1.38 -24.67
N ALA A 84 -2.98 2.35 -25.50
CA ALA A 84 -2.20 3.51 -25.08
C ALA A 84 -2.97 4.36 -24.07
N PHE A 85 -4.26 4.63 -24.32
CA PHE A 85 -5.11 5.36 -23.38
C PHE A 85 -5.28 4.61 -22.05
N TYR A 86 -5.54 3.31 -22.09
CA TYR A 86 -5.62 2.46 -20.91
C TYR A 86 -4.31 2.46 -20.11
N LEU A 87 -3.16 2.39 -20.79
CA LEU A 87 -1.84 2.49 -20.16
C LEU A 87 -1.66 3.84 -19.45
N CYS A 88 -2.09 4.95 -20.06
CA CYS A 88 -2.05 6.26 -19.41
C CYS A 88 -2.86 6.28 -18.11
N ILE A 89 -4.08 5.72 -18.11
CA ILE A 89 -4.90 5.60 -16.89
C ILE A 89 -4.18 4.77 -15.83
N GLN A 90 -3.61 3.62 -16.21
CA GLN A 90 -2.88 2.76 -15.28
C GLN A 90 -1.65 3.45 -14.68
N ILE A 91 -0.88 4.18 -15.50
CA ILE A 91 0.27 4.96 -15.03
C ILE A 91 -0.18 6.01 -14.01
N VAL A 92 -1.26 6.75 -14.28
CA VAL A 92 -1.79 7.76 -13.34
C VAL A 92 -2.21 7.10 -12.03
N SER A 93 -3.02 6.03 -12.10
CA SER A 93 -3.49 5.30 -10.92
C SER A 93 -2.34 4.72 -10.07
N CYS A 94 -1.36 4.08 -10.71
CA CYS A 94 -0.18 3.56 -10.01
C CYS A 94 0.63 4.68 -9.34
N ASN A 95 0.82 5.82 -10.02
CA ASN A 95 1.51 6.96 -9.42
C ASN A 95 0.73 7.53 -8.24
N THR A 96 -0.60 7.60 -8.30
CA THR A 96 -1.43 8.02 -7.16
C THR A 96 -1.25 7.10 -5.97
N ILE A 97 -1.34 5.78 -6.17
CA ILE A 97 -1.14 4.79 -5.09
C ILE A 97 0.27 4.92 -4.50
N MET A 98 1.28 5.01 -5.34
CA MET A 98 2.68 5.17 -4.93
C MET A 98 2.91 6.47 -4.15
N MET A 99 2.34 7.59 -4.58
CA MET A 99 2.45 8.86 -3.87
C MET A 99 1.83 8.78 -2.46
N ASN A 100 0.68 8.11 -2.34
CA ASN A 100 0.04 7.88 -1.05
C ASN A 100 0.91 7.02 -0.12
N HIS A 101 1.60 6.01 -0.68
CA HIS A 101 2.55 5.20 0.09
C HIS A 101 3.73 6.03 0.60
N TYR A 102 4.29 6.89 -0.26
CA TYR A 102 5.36 7.80 0.14
C TYR A 102 4.93 8.76 1.24
N ILE A 103 3.74 9.35 1.13
CA ILE A 103 3.18 10.23 2.17
C ILE A 103 3.08 9.47 3.50
N SER A 104 2.47 8.28 3.50
CA SER A 104 2.31 7.48 4.71
C SER A 104 3.65 7.14 5.37
N ASN A 105 4.65 6.73 4.60
CA ASN A 105 5.96 6.36 5.13
C ASN A 105 6.75 7.57 5.63
N GLU A 106 6.63 8.72 4.96
CA GLU A 106 7.31 9.94 5.40
C GLU A 106 6.73 10.46 6.72
N GLU A 107 5.41 10.42 6.89
CA GLU A 107 4.74 10.76 8.16
C GLU A 107 5.20 9.83 9.31
N ASP A 108 5.24 8.51 9.06
CA ASP A 108 5.77 7.55 10.04
C ASP A 108 7.25 7.85 10.39
N LEU A 109 8.06 8.20 9.38
CA LEU A 109 9.47 8.51 9.57
C LEU A 109 9.68 9.83 10.31
N GLN A 110 8.83 10.83 10.05
CA GLN A 110 8.87 12.11 10.75
C GLN A 110 8.60 11.90 12.24
N VAL A 111 7.54 11.16 12.59
CA VAL A 111 7.22 10.84 13.99
C VAL A 111 8.38 10.09 14.67
N ALA A 112 9.01 9.14 13.97
CA ALA A 112 10.17 8.42 14.50
C ALA A 112 11.41 9.32 14.68
N ARG A 113 11.67 10.26 13.77
CA ARG A 113 12.76 11.25 13.91
C ARG A 113 12.53 12.19 15.08
N GLU A 114 11.28 12.64 15.27
CA GLU A 114 10.91 13.46 16.42
C GLU A 114 11.07 12.68 17.74
N ALA A 115 10.63 11.42 17.78
CA ALA A 115 10.87 10.54 18.92
C ALA A 115 12.37 10.34 19.20
N TYR A 116 13.18 10.13 18.15
CA TYR A 116 14.63 10.01 18.29
C TYR A 116 15.28 11.29 18.84
N ALA A 117 14.83 12.47 18.39
CA ALA A 117 15.31 13.73 18.94
C ALA A 117 15.00 13.87 20.45
N GLN A 118 13.84 13.37 20.91
CA GLN A 118 13.51 13.34 22.34
C GLN A 118 14.39 12.37 23.13
N ILE A 119 14.72 11.21 22.55
CA ILE A 119 15.71 10.28 23.14
C ILE A 119 17.03 11.01 23.33
N GLN A 120 17.56 11.65 22.29
CA GLN A 120 18.84 12.37 22.36
C GLN A 120 18.80 13.49 23.42
N TYR A 121 17.70 14.23 23.50
CA TYR A 121 17.52 15.28 24.50
C TYR A 121 17.54 14.72 25.94
N TYR A 122 16.81 13.62 26.20
CA TYR A 122 16.81 12.95 27.49
C TYR A 122 18.21 12.47 27.88
N GLU A 123 18.95 11.90 26.95
CA GLU A 123 20.30 11.37 27.20
C GLU A 123 21.31 12.46 27.49
N GLN A 124 21.26 13.56 26.73
CA GLN A 124 22.13 14.72 26.94
C GLN A 124 21.86 15.40 28.29
N THR A 125 20.59 15.49 28.69
CA THR A 125 20.20 16.19 29.92
C THR A 125 20.38 15.35 31.18
N THR A 126 20.21 14.02 31.10
CA THR A 126 20.30 13.13 32.26
C THR A 126 21.60 12.34 32.35
N GLY A 127 22.36 12.24 31.26
CA GLY A 127 23.54 11.38 31.14
C GLY A 127 23.20 9.88 31.10
N LYS A 128 21.93 9.50 31.03
CA LYS A 128 21.47 8.10 30.97
C LYS A 128 21.14 7.73 29.54
N GLU A 129 21.84 6.74 29.01
CA GLU A 129 21.60 6.19 27.67
C GLU A 129 20.35 5.28 27.64
N ILE A 130 19.50 5.46 26.64
CA ILE A 130 18.37 4.59 26.33
C ILE A 130 18.85 3.37 25.54
N LYS A 131 18.59 2.19 26.10
CA LYS A 131 18.93 0.87 25.53
C LYS A 131 17.71 0.04 25.21
N HIS A 132 16.59 0.35 25.87
CA HIS A 132 15.37 -0.44 25.78
C HIS A 132 14.20 0.43 25.32
N ILE A 133 13.36 -0.14 24.46
CA ILE A 133 12.15 0.46 23.94
C ILE A 133 10.99 -0.49 24.23
N ALA A 134 9.99 0.01 24.95
CA ALA A 134 8.69 -0.61 25.06
C ALA A 134 7.70 0.26 24.30
N TRP A 135 6.78 -0.35 23.56
CA TRP A 135 5.73 0.39 22.88
C TRP A 135 4.36 -0.26 23.05
N CYS A 136 3.31 0.55 22.87
CA CYS A 136 1.93 0.12 22.79
C CYS A 136 1.15 1.08 21.88
N THR A 137 -0.08 0.74 21.55
CA THR A 137 -1.02 1.68 20.92
C THR A 137 -1.93 2.31 21.96
N ASP A 138 -2.52 3.44 21.62
CA ASP A 138 -3.58 4.07 22.39
C ASP A 138 -4.93 3.35 22.22
N THR A 139 -6.02 3.98 22.68
CA THR A 139 -7.34 3.34 22.68
C THR A 139 -7.93 3.15 21.27
N ASN A 140 -7.63 4.04 20.33
CA ASN A 140 -8.14 3.98 18.97
C ASN A 140 -7.05 4.41 17.96
N CYS A 141 -6.03 3.58 17.84
CA CYS A 141 -4.94 3.84 16.92
C CYS A 141 -5.37 3.53 15.48
N GLU A 142 -5.46 4.58 14.66
CA GLU A 142 -5.82 4.42 13.27
C GLU A 142 -4.66 3.83 12.46
N ASN A 143 -4.95 2.83 11.62
CA ASN A 143 -3.94 2.21 10.76
C ASN A 143 -3.63 3.02 9.50
N LYS A 144 -4.19 4.23 9.31
CA LYS A 144 -4.05 5.03 8.09
C LYS A 144 -4.03 6.51 8.43
N TYR A 145 -3.26 7.30 7.69
CA TYR A 145 -3.26 8.75 7.89
C TYR A 145 -4.44 9.42 7.17
N PRO A 146 -5.03 10.49 7.72
CA PRO A 146 -6.13 11.23 7.09
C PRO A 146 -5.79 11.86 5.74
N ASN A 147 -4.50 12.20 5.52
CA ASN A 147 -4.01 12.78 4.27
C ASN A 147 -3.69 11.74 3.18
N VAL A 148 -3.84 10.45 3.50
CA VAL A 148 -3.73 9.34 2.54
C VAL A 148 -5.13 9.06 1.97
N TYR A 149 -5.32 9.40 0.70
CA TYR A 149 -6.57 9.19 -0.03
C TYR A 149 -6.79 7.73 -0.43
N TYR A 150 -5.75 7.03 -0.89
CA TYR A 150 -5.87 5.62 -1.24
C TYR A 150 -5.66 4.75 0.00
N GLN A 151 -6.75 4.34 0.62
CA GLN A 151 -6.73 3.58 1.88
C GLN A 151 -7.10 2.10 1.70
N TYR A 152 -7.15 1.58 0.47
CA TYR A 152 -7.59 0.21 0.25
C TYR A 152 -6.49 -0.83 0.53
N GLY A 153 -6.81 -1.79 1.38
CA GLY A 153 -5.90 -2.87 1.78
C GLY A 153 -4.63 -2.38 2.48
N GLN A 154 -3.60 -3.23 2.45
CA GLN A 154 -2.38 -3.05 3.24
C GLN A 154 -1.36 -2.06 2.67
N ILE A 155 -1.55 -1.58 1.44
CA ILE A 155 -0.48 -0.90 0.71
C ILE A 155 -0.10 0.46 1.29
N ASN A 156 -1.06 1.14 1.94
CA ASN A 156 -0.84 2.44 2.59
C ASN A 156 -1.27 2.40 4.06
N GLU A 157 -1.15 1.24 4.70
CA GLU A 157 -1.26 1.13 6.15
C GLU A 157 -0.01 1.72 6.80
N ARG A 158 -0.21 2.36 7.95
CA ARG A 158 0.84 2.88 8.81
C ARG A 158 1.67 1.73 9.33
N VAL A 159 2.97 1.81 9.17
CA VAL A 159 3.92 0.88 9.80
C VAL A 159 4.03 1.21 11.28
N LEU A 160 3.93 2.49 11.65
CA LEU A 160 4.09 2.93 13.03
C LEU A 160 3.06 2.30 13.99
N SER A 161 1.79 2.13 13.57
CA SER A 161 0.75 1.52 14.41
C SER A 161 0.93 0.00 14.61
N GLN A 162 1.68 -0.65 13.71
CA GLN A 162 1.89 -2.10 13.72
C GLN A 162 3.24 -2.49 14.33
N THR A 163 4.28 -1.70 14.04
CA THR A 163 5.67 -2.01 14.36
C THR A 163 6.49 -0.74 14.57
N ALA A 164 6.07 0.11 15.52
CA ALA A 164 6.68 1.41 15.80
C ALA A 164 8.22 1.41 15.92
N TYR A 165 8.73 0.36 16.54
CA TYR A 165 10.16 0.13 16.73
C TYR A 165 10.95 0.15 15.41
N CYS A 166 10.43 -0.43 14.32
CA CYS A 166 11.13 -0.45 13.03
C CYS A 166 11.38 0.97 12.47
N MET A 167 10.45 1.90 12.70
CA MET A 167 10.61 3.28 12.26
C MET A 167 11.69 4.02 13.07
N LEU A 168 11.82 3.71 14.37
CA LEU A 168 12.95 4.21 15.18
C LEU A 168 14.29 3.67 14.69
N VAL A 169 14.37 2.39 14.30
CA VAL A 169 15.59 1.83 13.71
C VAL A 169 15.97 2.60 12.44
N MET A 170 15.00 2.83 11.54
CA MET A 170 15.21 3.62 10.33
C MET A 170 15.63 5.07 10.63
N ALA A 171 15.04 5.71 11.64
CA ALA A 171 15.40 7.07 12.05
C ALA A 171 16.83 7.19 12.59
N THR A 172 17.46 6.07 12.97
CA THR A 172 18.86 6.01 13.41
C THR A 172 19.81 5.48 12.33
N ASP A 173 19.39 5.45 11.07
CA ASP A 173 20.14 4.86 9.95
C ASP A 173 20.59 3.41 10.24
N ASN A 174 19.77 2.66 10.98
CA ASN A 174 20.03 1.29 11.45
C ASN A 174 21.27 1.11 12.34
N GLN A 175 21.71 2.16 13.05
CA GLN A 175 22.97 2.11 13.81
C GLN A 175 22.81 1.89 15.31
N ARG A 176 21.60 2.02 15.87
CA ARG A 176 21.45 2.18 17.33
C ARG A 176 20.55 1.17 18.01
N PHE A 177 19.43 0.82 17.39
CA PHE A 177 18.47 -0.11 17.97
C PHE A 177 18.40 -1.37 17.10
N THR A 178 18.43 -2.54 17.76
CA THR A 178 18.17 -3.87 17.18
C THR A 178 16.97 -4.53 17.88
N ASP A 179 16.44 -5.63 17.36
CA ASP A 179 15.26 -6.30 17.94
C ASP A 179 15.44 -6.63 19.44
N GLU A 180 16.69 -6.72 19.91
CA GLU A 180 17.08 -6.94 21.31
C GLU A 180 16.80 -5.73 22.22
N ALA A 181 16.67 -4.53 21.65
CA ALA A 181 16.27 -3.33 22.37
C ALA A 181 14.76 -3.36 22.73
N LEU A 182 13.96 -4.19 22.04
CA LEU A 182 12.53 -4.27 22.31
C LEU A 182 12.25 -5.03 23.61
N VAL A 183 11.58 -4.36 24.54
CA VAL A 183 11.14 -4.95 25.82
C VAL A 183 9.63 -4.83 25.95
N PRO A 184 8.95 -5.76 26.66
CA PRO A 184 7.51 -5.69 26.83
C PRO A 184 7.08 -4.45 27.63
N MET A 185 5.93 -3.86 27.25
CA MET A 185 5.29 -2.79 28.00
C MET A 185 4.91 -3.27 29.40
N LYS A 186 5.38 -2.57 30.44
CA LYS A 186 5.03 -2.89 31.83
C LYS A 186 3.61 -2.43 32.12
N ALA A 187 2.79 -3.29 32.73
CA ALA A 187 1.39 -3.00 33.05
C ALA A 187 1.23 -1.75 33.92
N GLU A 188 2.10 -1.58 34.93
CA GLU A 188 2.09 -0.40 35.81
C GLU A 188 2.32 0.91 35.04
N ILE A 189 3.20 0.90 34.05
CA ILE A 189 3.48 2.07 33.21
C ILE A 189 2.29 2.36 32.30
N TYR A 190 1.73 1.33 31.66
CA TYR A 190 0.54 1.49 30.82
C TYR A 190 -0.64 2.04 31.63
N ASP A 191 -0.95 1.42 32.77
CA ASP A 191 -2.07 1.82 33.63
C ASP A 191 -1.92 3.24 34.17
N GLN A 192 -0.69 3.65 34.51
CA GLN A 192 -0.42 4.99 35.04
C GLN A 192 -0.42 6.07 33.96
N TYR A 193 0.16 5.82 32.79
CA TYR A 193 0.48 6.88 31.83
C TYR A 193 -0.37 6.86 30.55
N PHE A 194 -0.88 5.70 30.12
CA PHE A 194 -1.47 5.54 28.78
C PHE A 194 -2.93 5.04 28.77
N LYS A 195 -3.38 4.38 29.83
CA LYS A 195 -4.72 3.78 29.90
C LYS A 195 -5.83 4.80 29.64
N GLY A 196 -6.68 4.48 28.66
CA GLY A 196 -7.85 5.27 28.30
C GLY A 196 -7.54 6.58 27.57
N LYS A 197 -6.28 6.82 27.20
CA LYS A 197 -5.90 7.96 26.38
C LYS A 197 -6.06 7.63 24.90
N ASN A 198 -6.30 8.68 24.13
CA ASN A 198 -6.50 8.63 22.68
C ASN A 198 -6.00 9.95 22.09
N TRP A 199 -5.08 9.90 21.15
CA TRP A 199 -4.49 11.09 20.53
C TRP A 199 -4.74 11.10 19.03
N ASP A 200 -4.84 12.29 18.45
CA ASP A 200 -4.96 12.45 16.99
C ASP A 200 -3.64 12.88 16.34
N VAL A 201 -2.65 13.26 17.17
CA VAL A 201 -1.35 13.79 16.76
C VAL A 201 -0.27 13.34 17.73
N PHE A 202 1.00 13.36 17.28
CA PHE A 202 2.12 13.03 18.13
C PHE A 202 2.46 14.16 19.13
N LEU A 203 2.33 13.88 20.42
CA LEU A 203 2.64 14.72 21.57
C LEU A 203 3.70 14.04 22.44
N PRO A 204 5.00 14.31 22.24
CA PRO A 204 6.05 13.57 22.91
C PRO A 204 5.99 13.63 24.45
N GLN A 205 5.54 14.75 25.03
CA GLN A 205 5.49 14.90 26.48
C GLN A 205 4.45 13.97 27.14
N GLU A 206 3.43 13.55 26.39
CA GLU A 206 2.37 12.67 26.89
C GLU A 206 2.56 11.22 26.46
N GLN A 207 3.16 11.02 25.29
CA GLN A 207 3.29 9.71 24.64
C GLN A 207 4.63 9.04 24.86
N MET A 208 5.66 9.77 25.33
CA MET A 208 6.99 9.22 25.61
C MET A 208 7.35 9.35 27.09
N ILE A 209 7.47 8.22 27.77
CA ILE A 209 7.86 8.15 29.18
C ILE A 209 9.25 7.52 29.28
N PHE A 210 10.21 8.30 29.77
CA PHE A 210 11.58 7.85 29.98
C PHE A 210 11.80 7.42 31.43
N GLN A 211 12.26 6.19 31.66
CA GLN A 211 12.66 5.72 32.98
C GLN A 211 13.99 4.96 32.92
N GLY A 212 15.05 5.59 33.44
CA GLY A 212 16.37 4.96 33.44
C GLY A 212 16.92 4.87 32.02
N ASP A 213 17.11 3.64 31.55
CA ASP A 213 17.57 3.27 30.21
C ASP A 213 16.44 2.80 29.29
N THR A 214 15.18 2.94 29.71
CA THR A 214 14.01 2.46 28.97
C THR A 214 13.10 3.61 28.54
N LEU A 215 12.76 3.64 27.26
CA LEU A 215 11.68 4.44 26.69
C LEU A 215 10.39 3.61 26.65
N TYR A 216 9.30 4.14 27.18
CA TYR A 216 7.95 3.63 26.97
C TYR A 216 7.20 4.58 26.04
N TRP A 217 6.79 4.09 24.88
CA TRP A 217 6.20 4.91 23.81
C TRP A 217 4.80 4.45 23.44
N CYS A 218 3.81 5.33 23.55
CA CYS A 218 2.44 5.06 23.13
C CYS A 218 2.14 5.69 21.77
N ILE A 219 1.77 4.86 20.80
CA ILE A 219 1.46 5.26 19.43
C ILE A 219 -0.03 5.58 19.30
N TYR A 220 -0.31 6.67 18.61
CA TYR A 220 -1.64 7.14 18.24
C TYR A 220 -1.99 6.69 16.82
#